data_AF-A0A6L5YDP4-F1
#
_entry.id   AF-A0A6L5YDP4-F1
#
_cell.length_a   1.000
_cell.length_b   1.000
_cell.length_c   1.000
_cell.angle_alpha   90.00
_cell.angle_beta   90.00
_cell.angle_gamma   90.00
#
_symmetry.space_group_name_H-M   'P 1'
#
loop_
_entity.id
_entity.type
_entity.pdbx_description
1 polymer ?
#
loop_
_entity_poly.entity_id
_entity_poly.type
_entity_poly.pdbx_seq_one_letter_code
_entity_poly.pdbx_strand_id
1 'polypeptide(L)'
;MWIVAEKEEGKQVNEEKKKELPELVKRLPNTCQRTLLKRCAGRSLTDSVKALGAYFALKPDHVTPWQEERHFAVVSLYCLWKDDERGSQFPLEECLRCVKESESLDHHVMTLLDSRWDEHNDLFQAKLYRLVQLVKSRAQGFSPDFARLYQDLLYWDHPDRFIQKRWARVYFNENTDNQTEEEE
;
A
#
# COMPACT_ATOMS: atom_id res chain seq x y z
N MET A 1 -23.18 -29.61 -8.34
CA MET A 1 -22.86 -28.45 -9.18
C MET A 1 -22.29 -27.27 -8.37
N TRP A 2 -21.55 -27.55 -7.27
CA TRP A 2 -21.00 -26.52 -6.37
C TRP A 2 -19.46 -26.48 -6.38
N ILE A 3 -18.80 -27.57 -6.81
CA ILE A 3 -17.32 -27.70 -6.82
C ILE A 3 -16.65 -26.91 -7.96
N VAL A 4 -17.39 -26.54 -9.01
CA VAL A 4 -16.82 -25.83 -10.17
C VAL A 4 -16.69 -24.33 -9.90
N ALA A 5 -17.59 -23.72 -9.12
CA ALA A 5 -17.59 -22.29 -8.82
C ALA A 5 -16.41 -21.87 -7.93
N GLU A 6 -16.11 -22.60 -6.84
CA GLU A 6 -14.94 -22.32 -5.97
C GLU A 6 -13.60 -22.43 -6.72
N LYS A 7 -13.53 -23.32 -7.72
CA LYS A 7 -12.32 -23.56 -8.49
C LYS A 7 -12.06 -22.46 -9.53
N GLU A 8 -13.09 -21.78 -10.00
CA GLU A 8 -12.97 -20.61 -10.88
C GLU A 8 -12.68 -19.33 -10.09
N GLU A 9 -13.33 -19.11 -8.94
CA GLU A 9 -13.01 -17.99 -8.04
C GLU A 9 -11.56 -18.05 -7.54
N GLY A 10 -11.10 -19.23 -7.09
CA GLY A 10 -9.71 -19.42 -6.66
C GLY A 10 -8.68 -19.30 -7.78
N LYS A 11 -9.09 -19.42 -9.06
CA LYS A 11 -8.21 -19.30 -10.22
C LYS A 11 -8.13 -17.85 -10.73
N GLN A 12 -9.26 -17.14 -10.76
CA GLN A 12 -9.30 -15.69 -11.05
C GLN A 12 -8.53 -14.87 -10.01
N VAL A 13 -8.78 -15.12 -8.72
CA VAL A 13 -8.06 -14.43 -7.62
C VAL A 13 -6.55 -14.67 -7.68
N ASN A 14 -6.12 -15.86 -8.14
CA ASN A 14 -4.71 -16.22 -8.27
C ASN A 14 -4.06 -15.59 -9.54
N GLU A 15 -4.82 -15.39 -10.61
CA GLU A 15 -4.34 -14.69 -11.82
C GLU A 15 -4.27 -13.16 -11.63
N GLU A 16 -5.22 -12.56 -10.91
CA GLU A 16 -5.18 -11.13 -10.57
C GLU A 16 -4.03 -10.82 -9.59
N LYS A 17 -3.87 -11.61 -8.52
CA LYS A 17 -2.70 -11.54 -7.63
C LYS A 17 -1.38 -11.68 -8.41
N LYS A 18 -1.35 -12.49 -9.48
CA LYS A 18 -0.20 -12.65 -10.36
C LYS A 18 0.02 -11.52 -11.36
N LYS A 19 -0.97 -10.68 -11.66
CA LYS A 19 -0.78 -9.48 -12.51
C LYS A 19 -0.23 -8.30 -11.70
N GLU A 20 -0.65 -8.15 -10.45
CA GLU A 20 -0.14 -7.11 -9.54
C GLU A 20 1.30 -7.36 -9.08
N LEU A 21 1.68 -8.64 -8.92
CA LEU A 21 3.01 -9.04 -8.50
C LEU A 21 4.17 -8.59 -9.42
N PRO A 22 4.16 -8.83 -10.74
CA PRO A 22 5.24 -8.45 -11.64
C PRO A 22 5.37 -6.93 -11.83
N GLU A 23 4.29 -6.17 -11.63
CA GLU A 23 4.31 -4.71 -11.61
C GLU A 23 5.15 -4.19 -10.43
N LEU A 24 5.07 -4.85 -9.27
CA LEU A 24 5.77 -4.41 -8.06
C LEU A 24 7.10 -5.13 -7.79
N VAL A 25 7.25 -6.43 -8.10
CA VAL A 25 8.48 -7.18 -7.88
C VAL A 25 8.69 -8.22 -8.99
N LYS A 26 9.95 -8.41 -9.43
CA LYS A 26 10.31 -9.45 -10.42
C LYS A 26 9.95 -10.86 -9.94
N ARG A 27 9.99 -11.07 -8.63
CA ARG A 27 9.74 -12.34 -7.96
C ARG A 27 9.40 -12.09 -6.50
N LEU A 28 8.77 -13.07 -5.84
CA LEU A 28 8.49 -13.00 -4.42
C LEU A 28 9.78 -12.97 -3.58
N PRO A 29 9.86 -12.13 -2.53
CA PRO A 29 10.99 -12.11 -1.62
C PRO A 29 11.04 -13.39 -0.80
N ASN A 30 12.24 -13.98 -0.68
CA ASN A 30 12.47 -15.07 0.27
C ASN A 30 12.41 -14.57 1.72
N THR A 31 12.41 -15.48 2.69
CA THR A 31 12.26 -15.15 4.13
C THR A 31 13.30 -14.14 4.64
N CYS A 32 14.55 -14.26 4.19
CA CYS A 32 15.63 -13.35 4.58
C CYS A 32 15.42 -11.96 3.98
N GLN A 33 15.19 -11.88 2.66
CA GLN A 33 14.92 -10.64 1.94
C GLN A 33 13.70 -9.92 2.54
N ARG A 34 12.61 -10.65 2.77
CA ARG A 34 11.39 -10.11 3.39
C ARG A 34 11.67 -9.55 4.78
N THR A 35 12.43 -10.26 5.60
CA THR A 35 12.79 -9.82 6.96
C THR A 35 13.64 -8.56 6.93
N LEU A 36 14.61 -8.47 6.01
CA LEU A 36 15.46 -7.29 5.84
C LEU A 36 14.63 -6.07 5.40
N LEU A 37 13.84 -6.22 4.34
CA LEU A 37 13.00 -5.15 3.79
C LEU A 37 11.96 -4.67 4.81
N LYS A 38 11.32 -5.61 5.52
CA LYS A 38 10.38 -5.28 6.60
C LYS A 38 10.99 -4.39 7.68
N ARG A 39 12.26 -4.61 8.05
CA ARG A 39 12.96 -3.81 9.07
C ARG A 39 13.29 -2.40 8.61
N CYS A 40 13.33 -2.18 7.31
CA CYS A 40 13.57 -0.89 6.68
C CYS A 40 12.27 -0.14 6.31
N ALA A 41 11.09 -0.75 6.56
CA ALA A 41 9.83 -0.09 6.30
C ALA A 41 9.73 1.24 7.08
N GLY A 42 9.43 2.31 6.35
CA GLY A 42 9.37 3.67 6.89
C GLY A 42 10.70 4.45 6.89
N ARG A 43 11.74 3.93 6.22
CA ARG A 43 13.03 4.60 6.01
C ARG A 43 13.30 4.82 4.52
N SER A 44 14.20 5.74 4.19
CA SER A 44 14.71 5.88 2.82
C SER A 44 15.57 4.69 2.40
N LEU A 45 15.71 4.53 1.09
CA LEU A 45 16.65 3.57 0.48
C LEU A 45 18.09 3.92 0.87
N THR A 46 18.42 5.22 0.91
CA THR A 46 19.74 5.74 1.30
C THR A 46 20.14 5.30 2.72
N ASP A 47 19.22 5.38 3.69
CA ASP A 47 19.49 4.95 5.08
C ASP A 47 19.40 3.42 5.28
N SER A 48 19.01 2.69 4.23
CA SER A 48 18.74 1.25 4.27
C SER A 48 19.80 0.42 3.55
N VAL A 49 21.09 0.76 3.73
CA VAL A 49 22.24 0.11 3.04
C VAL A 49 22.21 -1.41 3.12
N LYS A 50 21.80 -1.98 4.27
CA LYS A 50 21.73 -3.44 4.48
C LYS A 50 20.65 -4.14 3.65
N ALA A 51 19.64 -3.39 3.16
CA ALA A 51 18.56 -3.92 2.35
C ALA A 51 18.79 -3.76 0.84
N LEU A 52 19.81 -3.01 0.40
CA LEU A 52 20.07 -2.74 -1.03
C LEU A 52 20.19 -4.02 -1.85
N GLY A 53 20.97 -4.99 -1.39
CA GLY A 53 21.13 -6.26 -2.11
C GLY A 53 19.82 -7.06 -2.23
N ALA A 54 18.98 -7.03 -1.20
CA ALA A 54 17.65 -7.64 -1.25
C ALA A 54 16.74 -6.88 -2.22
N TYR A 55 16.75 -5.55 -2.16
CA TYR A 55 15.94 -4.69 -3.01
C TYR A 55 16.28 -4.82 -4.50
N PHE A 56 17.54 -4.63 -4.89
CA PHE A 56 17.95 -4.69 -6.30
C PHE A 56 17.80 -6.10 -6.90
N ALA A 57 17.82 -7.16 -6.08
CA ALA A 57 17.53 -8.52 -6.51
C ALA A 57 16.03 -8.79 -6.79
N LEU A 58 15.14 -7.87 -6.39
CA LEU A 58 13.68 -7.95 -6.56
C LEU A 58 13.14 -6.85 -7.48
N LYS A 59 13.83 -5.70 -7.55
CA LYS A 59 13.43 -4.53 -8.34
C LYS A 59 13.25 -4.88 -9.82
N PRO A 60 12.07 -4.61 -10.41
CA PRO A 60 11.85 -4.70 -11.87
C PRO A 60 12.82 -3.83 -12.68
N ASP A 61 13.14 -4.25 -13.91
CA ASP A 61 14.09 -3.51 -14.78
C ASP A 61 13.51 -2.19 -15.28
N HIS A 62 12.18 -2.07 -15.33
CA HIS A 62 11.49 -0.86 -15.75
C HIS A 62 11.46 0.23 -14.66
N VAL A 63 11.78 -0.09 -13.40
CA VAL A 63 11.86 0.90 -12.32
C VAL A 63 13.12 1.74 -12.52
N THR A 64 12.93 2.99 -12.87
CA THR A 64 14.03 3.94 -13.13
C THR A 64 14.55 4.57 -11.84
N PRO A 65 15.76 5.18 -11.82
CA PRO A 65 16.39 5.70 -10.61
C PRO A 65 15.52 6.64 -9.76
N TRP A 66 14.78 7.57 -10.39
CA TRP A 66 13.91 8.51 -9.67
C TRP A 66 12.71 7.83 -9.00
N GLN A 67 12.36 6.61 -9.43
CA GLN A 67 11.27 5.83 -8.85
C GLN A 67 11.75 4.94 -7.69
N GLU A 68 13.07 4.74 -7.54
CA GLU A 68 13.61 3.72 -6.66
C GLU A 68 13.26 3.94 -5.19
N GLU A 69 13.28 5.18 -4.72
CA GLU A 69 12.92 5.53 -3.34
C GLU A 69 11.45 5.20 -3.03
N ARG A 70 10.54 5.55 -3.95
CA ARG A 70 9.09 5.24 -3.83
C ARG A 70 8.84 3.75 -3.91
N HIS A 71 9.46 3.10 -4.87
CA HIS A 71 9.36 1.66 -5.09
C HIS A 71 9.90 0.89 -3.88
N PHE A 72 11.06 1.27 -3.35
CA PHE A 72 11.64 0.70 -2.13
C PHE A 72 10.73 0.83 -0.92
N ALA A 73 10.14 2.01 -0.71
CA ALA A 73 9.19 2.23 0.38
C ALA A 73 8.01 1.24 0.27
N VAL A 74 7.41 1.12 -0.91
CA VAL A 74 6.27 0.22 -1.12
C VAL A 74 6.66 -1.25 -1.00
N VAL A 75 7.79 -1.68 -1.55
CA VAL A 75 8.27 -3.07 -1.41
C VAL A 75 8.55 -3.43 0.05
N SER A 76 9.08 -2.48 0.82
CA SER A 76 9.32 -2.66 2.26
C SER A 76 8.01 -2.77 3.05
N LEU A 77 7.00 -1.97 2.69
CA LEU A 77 5.64 -2.04 3.26
C LEU A 77 4.93 -3.34 2.86
N TYR A 78 5.06 -3.76 1.60
CA TYR A 78 4.57 -5.03 1.10
C TYR A 78 5.10 -6.19 1.96
N CYS A 79 6.37 -6.15 2.37
CA CYS A 79 6.99 -7.18 3.20
C CYS A 79 6.46 -7.25 4.63
N LEU A 80 5.59 -6.32 5.07
CA LEU A 80 4.93 -6.41 6.37
C LEU A 80 3.92 -7.55 6.43
N TRP A 81 3.30 -7.94 5.32
CA TRP A 81 2.38 -9.08 5.24
C TRP A 81 3.09 -10.36 4.81
N LYS A 82 2.68 -11.48 5.40
CA LYS A 82 2.91 -12.79 4.79
C LYS A 82 1.89 -13.02 3.68
N ASP A 83 2.18 -13.93 2.76
CA ASP A 83 1.38 -14.10 1.55
C ASP A 83 -0.01 -14.70 1.85
N ASP A 84 -0.13 -15.47 2.93
CA ASP A 84 -1.37 -16.02 3.48
C ASP A 84 -2.20 -15.01 4.30
N GLU A 85 -1.57 -13.93 4.79
CA GLU A 85 -2.23 -12.90 5.62
C GLU A 85 -2.94 -11.81 4.79
N ARG A 86 -2.75 -11.76 3.47
CA ARG A 86 -3.17 -10.62 2.64
C ARG A 86 -4.68 -10.53 2.41
N GLY A 87 -5.37 -11.67 2.37
CA GLY A 87 -6.79 -11.73 2.04
C GLY A 87 -7.14 -10.96 0.76
N SER A 88 -8.20 -10.14 0.83
CA SER A 88 -8.62 -9.19 -0.22
C SER A 88 -7.72 -7.95 -0.24
N GLN A 89 -7.51 -7.36 -1.42
CA GLN A 89 -6.69 -6.16 -1.56
C GLN A 89 -7.55 -4.95 -1.91
N PHE A 90 -7.34 -3.84 -1.21
CA PHE A 90 -8.04 -2.57 -1.43
C PHE A 90 -7.03 -1.42 -1.52
N PRO A 91 -7.35 -0.31 -2.21
CA PRO A 91 -6.56 0.91 -2.13
C PRO A 91 -6.31 1.32 -0.66
N LEU A 92 -5.14 1.92 -0.38
CA LEU A 92 -4.76 2.21 1.01
C LEU A 92 -5.74 3.19 1.67
N GLU A 93 -6.26 4.16 0.92
CA GLU A 93 -7.28 5.10 1.39
C GLU A 93 -8.56 4.40 1.88
N GLU A 94 -8.96 3.31 1.22
CA GLU A 94 -10.11 2.50 1.62
C GLU A 94 -9.78 1.60 2.81
N CYS A 95 -8.60 0.97 2.82
CA CYS A 95 -8.13 0.22 3.98
C CYS A 95 -8.14 1.08 5.25
N LEU A 96 -7.66 2.33 5.14
CA LEU A 96 -7.61 3.29 6.25
C LEU A 96 -9.01 3.65 6.74
N ARG A 97 -9.97 3.84 5.82
CA ARG A 97 -11.37 4.06 6.16
C ARG A 97 -11.95 2.88 6.93
N CYS A 98 -11.72 1.65 6.47
CA CYS A 98 -12.23 0.44 7.11
C CYS A 98 -11.69 0.23 8.54
N VAL A 99 -10.50 0.73 8.86
CA VAL A 99 -9.90 0.62 10.20
C VAL A 99 -10.03 1.90 11.05
N LYS A 100 -10.78 2.89 10.56
CA LYS A 100 -11.02 4.16 11.26
C LYS A 100 -11.93 3.91 12.46
N GLU A 101 -11.43 4.25 13.65
CA GLU A 101 -12.17 4.14 14.92
C GLU A 101 -12.19 5.47 15.70
N SER A 102 -11.35 6.44 15.30
CA SER A 102 -11.14 7.68 16.05
C SER A 102 -10.64 8.82 15.17
N GLU A 103 -10.90 10.06 15.62
CA GLU A 103 -10.42 11.29 14.97
C GLU A 103 -8.89 11.42 14.92
N SER A 104 -8.15 10.72 15.79
CA SER A 104 -6.69 10.72 15.76
C SER A 104 -6.11 10.15 14.46
N LEU A 105 -6.82 9.22 13.80
CA LEU A 105 -6.42 8.72 12.49
C LEU A 105 -6.60 9.80 11.41
N ASP A 106 -7.65 10.62 11.52
CA ASP A 106 -7.91 11.72 10.59
C ASP A 106 -6.75 12.70 10.58
N HIS A 107 -6.22 13.06 11.76
CA HIS A 107 -5.05 13.93 11.85
C HIS A 107 -3.81 13.33 11.17
N HIS A 108 -3.55 12.03 11.35
CA HIS A 108 -2.42 11.36 10.69
C HIS A 108 -2.60 11.29 9.17
N VAL A 109 -3.82 11.04 8.69
CA VAL A 109 -4.14 11.02 7.26
C VAL A 109 -4.00 12.42 6.66
N MET A 110 -4.58 13.46 7.28
CA MET A 110 -4.42 14.85 6.84
C MET A 110 -2.96 15.26 6.77
N THR A 111 -2.18 14.88 7.79
CA THR A 111 -0.75 15.18 7.86
C THR A 111 0.04 14.48 6.74
N LEU A 112 -0.34 13.26 6.34
CA LEU A 112 0.26 12.60 5.18
C LEU A 112 -0.14 13.31 3.87
N LEU A 113 -1.43 13.63 3.70
CA LEU A 113 -1.95 14.29 2.49
C LEU A 113 -1.33 15.67 2.24
N ASP A 114 -0.95 16.40 3.29
CA ASP A 114 -0.24 17.67 3.12
C ASP A 114 1.28 17.51 2.92
N SER A 115 1.83 16.34 3.21
CA SER A 115 3.25 16.08 3.04
C SER A 115 3.61 15.90 1.57
N ARG A 116 4.77 16.45 1.19
CA ARG A 116 5.45 16.15 -0.07
C ARG A 116 6.46 15.04 0.13
N TRP A 117 6.83 14.37 -0.95
CA TRP A 117 8.00 13.51 -0.94
C TRP A 117 9.27 14.35 -0.83
N ASP A 118 10.15 13.98 0.08
CA ASP A 118 11.48 14.57 0.24
C ASP A 118 12.49 13.42 0.22
N GLU A 119 13.41 13.44 -0.75
CA GLU A 119 14.44 12.40 -0.88
C GLU A 119 15.54 12.54 0.19
N HIS A 120 15.61 13.70 0.84
CA HIS A 120 16.60 13.98 1.88
C HIS A 120 16.10 13.68 3.29
N ASN A 121 14.84 13.24 3.43
CA ASN A 121 14.23 13.00 4.74
C ASN A 121 13.20 11.87 4.73
N ASP A 122 13.28 11.01 5.73
CA ASP A 122 12.41 9.86 5.95
C ASP A 122 11.00 10.21 6.49
N LEU A 123 10.68 11.49 6.73
CA LEU A 123 9.41 11.89 7.35
C LEU A 123 8.18 11.37 6.60
N PHE A 124 8.18 11.41 5.27
CA PHE A 124 7.05 10.93 4.47
C PHE A 124 6.88 9.41 4.64
N GLN A 125 7.99 8.68 4.49
CA GLN A 125 8.06 7.22 4.60
C GLN A 125 7.62 6.78 6.00
N ALA A 126 8.08 7.47 7.04
CA ALA A 126 7.71 7.18 8.42
C ALA A 126 6.22 7.42 8.69
N LYS A 127 5.62 8.50 8.15
CA LYS A 127 4.17 8.77 8.25
C LYS A 127 3.36 7.69 7.54
N LEU A 128 3.73 7.36 6.30
CA LEU A 128 3.07 6.30 5.52
C LEU A 128 3.17 4.94 6.22
N TYR A 129 4.36 4.61 6.73
CA TYR A 129 4.59 3.38 7.49
C TYR A 129 3.69 3.26 8.71
N ARG A 130 3.53 4.32 9.51
CA ARG A 130 2.64 4.32 10.68
C ARG A 130 1.19 4.01 10.29
N LEU A 131 0.69 4.61 9.20
CA LEU A 131 -0.66 4.36 8.70
C LEU A 131 -0.82 2.92 8.21
N VAL A 132 0.12 2.40 7.43
CA VAL A 132 0.09 1.02 6.94
C VAL A 132 0.24 0.01 8.08
N GLN A 133 1.05 0.30 9.08
CA GLN A 133 1.19 -0.54 10.27
C GLN A 133 -0.10 -0.58 11.09
N LEU A 134 -0.83 0.55 11.16
CA LEU A 134 -2.14 0.59 11.79
C LEU A 134 -3.14 -0.30 11.06
N VAL A 135 -3.20 -0.20 9.72
CA VAL A 135 -4.00 -1.11 8.88
C VAL A 135 -3.61 -2.55 9.17
N LYS A 136 -2.31 -2.90 9.16
CA LYS A 136 -1.87 -4.27 9.48
C LYS A 136 -2.36 -4.75 10.85
N SER A 137 -2.34 -3.88 11.86
CA SER A 137 -2.70 -4.26 13.23
C SER A 137 -4.20 -4.50 13.43
N ARG A 138 -5.05 -3.93 12.57
CA ARG A 138 -6.51 -3.93 12.71
C ARG A 138 -7.24 -4.72 11.63
N ALA A 139 -6.69 -4.77 10.42
CA ALA A 139 -7.29 -5.45 9.29
C ALA A 139 -7.32 -6.97 9.53
N GLN A 140 -8.51 -7.55 9.36
CA GLN A 140 -8.71 -9.00 9.34
C GLN A 140 -9.21 -9.39 7.95
N GLY A 141 -8.42 -10.19 7.23
CA GLY A 141 -8.81 -10.69 5.90
C GLY A 141 -8.64 -9.69 4.75
N PHE A 142 -7.96 -8.56 4.96
CA PHE A 142 -7.59 -7.66 3.87
C PHE A 142 -6.24 -6.97 4.07
N SER A 143 -5.69 -6.44 2.98
CA SER A 143 -4.44 -5.69 2.93
C SER A 143 -4.48 -4.59 1.88
N PRO A 144 -3.55 -3.61 1.93
CA PRO A 144 -3.42 -2.64 0.86
C PRO A 144 -3.03 -3.28 -0.47
N ASP A 145 -3.61 -2.82 -1.57
CA ASP A 145 -3.07 -3.02 -2.91
C ASP A 145 -1.78 -2.19 -3.04
N PHE A 146 -0.64 -2.88 -2.93
CA PHE A 146 0.67 -2.25 -2.98
C PHE A 146 1.06 -1.82 -4.39
N ALA A 147 0.56 -2.48 -5.44
CA ALA A 147 0.83 -2.05 -6.81
C ALA A 147 0.15 -0.70 -7.08
N ARG A 148 -1.12 -0.55 -6.65
CA ARG A 148 -1.82 0.72 -6.70
C ARG A 148 -1.16 1.78 -5.85
N LEU A 149 -0.74 1.45 -4.63
CA LEU A 149 -0.03 2.39 -3.76
C LEU A 149 1.25 2.90 -4.42
N TYR A 150 2.01 2.03 -5.10
CA TYR A 150 3.20 2.46 -5.84
C TYR A 150 2.86 3.48 -6.93
N GLN A 151 1.82 3.22 -7.74
CA GLN A 151 1.36 4.17 -8.75
C GLN A 151 0.94 5.51 -8.12
N ASP A 152 0.25 5.49 -6.99
CA ASP A 152 -0.14 6.71 -6.28
C ASP A 152 1.08 7.52 -5.82
N LEU A 153 2.12 6.86 -5.31
CA LEU A 153 3.33 7.54 -4.87
C LEU A 153 4.11 8.15 -6.03
N LEU A 154 4.10 7.54 -7.22
CA LEU A 154 4.73 8.11 -8.42
C LEU A 154 4.16 9.46 -8.81
N TYR A 155 2.86 9.67 -8.56
CA TYR A 155 2.15 10.91 -8.87
C TYR A 155 1.82 11.75 -7.63
N TRP A 156 2.40 11.42 -6.47
CA TRP A 156 2.08 12.09 -5.22
C TRP A 156 2.36 13.59 -5.28
N ASP A 157 3.52 14.00 -5.82
CA ASP A 157 3.91 15.41 -5.88
C ASP A 157 3.40 16.13 -7.12
N HIS A 158 2.40 15.58 -7.81
CA HIS A 158 1.81 16.23 -8.97
C HIS A 158 1.18 17.59 -8.56
N PRO A 159 1.37 18.67 -9.35
CA PRO A 159 0.87 20.01 -9.01
C PRO A 159 -0.63 20.07 -8.69
N ASP A 160 -1.44 19.30 -9.41
CA ASP A 160 -2.89 19.26 -9.22
C ASP A 160 -3.35 18.56 -7.93
N ARG A 161 -2.42 17.90 -7.21
CA ARG A 161 -2.67 17.10 -6.00
C ARG A 161 -3.83 16.10 -6.16
N PHE A 162 -3.93 15.48 -7.34
CA PHE A 162 -5.10 14.65 -7.68
C PHE A 162 -5.13 13.35 -6.88
N ILE A 163 -3.97 12.78 -6.53
CA ILE A 163 -3.87 11.59 -5.66
C ILE A 163 -4.40 11.92 -4.27
N GLN A 164 -3.95 13.03 -3.68
CA GLN A 164 -4.38 13.45 -2.35
C GLN A 164 -5.87 13.78 -2.32
N LYS A 165 -6.38 14.47 -3.34
CA LYS A 165 -7.83 14.72 -3.50
C LYS A 165 -8.63 13.41 -3.59
N ARG A 166 -8.13 12.43 -4.34
CA ARG A 166 -8.77 11.11 -4.47
C ARG A 166 -8.80 10.37 -3.14
N TRP A 167 -7.65 10.29 -2.47
CA TRP A 167 -7.53 9.67 -1.15
C TRP A 167 -8.46 10.34 -0.12
N ALA A 168 -8.49 11.67 -0.09
CA ALA A 168 -9.36 12.43 0.81
C ALA A 168 -10.84 12.13 0.55
N ARG A 169 -11.27 12.08 -0.73
CA ARG A 169 -12.66 11.75 -1.08
C ARG A 169 -13.05 10.36 -0.61
N VAL A 170 -12.19 9.36 -0.78
CA VAL A 170 -12.50 7.99 -0.35
C VAL A 170 -12.48 7.88 1.17
N TYR A 171 -11.44 8.42 1.83
CA TYR A 171 -11.26 8.26 3.27
C TYR A 171 -12.26 9.08 4.10
N PHE A 172 -12.57 10.31 3.69
CA PHE A 172 -13.47 11.22 4.42
C PHE A 172 -14.92 11.19 3.93
N ASN A 173 -15.26 10.47 2.85
CA ASN A 173 -16.67 10.22 2.56
C ASN A 173 -17.22 9.25 3.59
N GLU A 174 -17.87 9.82 4.60
CA GLU A 174 -18.88 9.15 5.41
C GLU A 174 -20.12 9.00 4.51
N ASN A 175 -20.19 7.87 3.80
CA ASN A 175 -21.29 7.41 2.95
C ASN A 175 -22.51 8.34 2.77
N THR A 176 -22.74 8.77 1.53
CA THR A 176 -24.08 9.07 0.98
C THR A 176 -24.94 7.81 0.83
N ASP A 177 -24.79 6.81 1.71
CA ASP A 177 -25.60 5.57 1.72
C ASP A 177 -26.56 5.52 2.93
N ASN A 178 -26.67 6.61 3.70
CA ASN A 178 -27.66 6.79 4.78
C ASN A 178 -28.78 7.78 4.40
N GLN A 179 -29.02 8.07 3.11
CA GLN A 179 -30.08 8.99 2.66
C GLN A 179 -31.06 8.43 1.62
N THR A 180 -31.17 7.11 1.45
CA THR A 180 -32.12 6.53 0.47
C THR A 180 -33.21 5.62 1.07
N GLU A 181 -33.41 5.63 2.39
CA GLU A 181 -34.54 4.91 3.03
C GLU A 181 -35.58 5.83 3.72
N GLU A 182 -35.51 7.15 3.51
CA GLU A 182 -36.53 8.09 4.01
C GLU A 182 -37.03 9.05 2.91
N GLU A 183 -37.47 8.54 1.76
CA GLU A 183 -38.44 9.25 0.90
C GLU A 183 -39.44 8.24 0.30
N GLU A 184 -40.54 8.08 1.05
CA GLU A 184 -41.93 7.74 0.69
C GLU A 184 -42.25 6.72 -0.43
#